data_AF-A0A1I6EGB2-F1
#
_entry.id   AF-A0A1I6EGB2-F1
#
_cell.length_a   1.000
_cell.length_b   1.000
_cell.length_c   1.000
_cell.angle_alpha   90.00
_cell.angle_beta   90.00
_cell.angle_gamma   90.00
#
_symmetry.space_group_name_H-M   'P 1'
#
loop_
_entity.id
_entity.type
_entity.pdbx_description
1 polymer ?
#
loop_
_entity_poly.entity_id
_entity_poly.type
_entity_poly.pdbx_seq_one_letter_code
_entity_poly.pdbx_strand_id
1 'polypeptide(L)' 'MPKYKTTIETQEESILRVTWEDDNGNVIVSGEKKVKGGQGEAKKLEKAFANDLKKNFAERFPAPIVPPGLEDELEGGGA' A
#
# COMPACT_ATOMS: atom_id res chain seq x y z
N MET A 1 50.19 -3.37 24.14
CA MET A 1 49.08 -4.22 23.68
C MET A 1 48.01 -3.35 23.05
N PRO A 2 47.56 -3.61 21.80
CA PRO A 2 46.44 -2.90 21.22
C PRO A 2 45.14 -3.21 21.99
N LYS A 3 44.28 -2.21 22.13
CA LYS A 3 42.94 -2.35 22.74
C LYS A 3 41.90 -2.23 21.63
N TYR A 4 40.93 -3.14 21.59
CA TYR A 4 39.77 -3.03 20.72
C TYR A 4 38.54 -2.66 21.53
N LYS A 5 37.55 -2.07 20.86
CA LYS A 5 36.25 -1.71 21.42
C LYS A 5 35.17 -2.27 20.51
N THR A 6 34.20 -2.97 21.09
CA THR A 6 33.09 -3.59 20.36
C THR A 6 31.77 -2.97 20.82
N THR A 7 30.87 -2.71 19.89
CA THR A 7 29.47 -2.36 20.16
C THR A 7 28.59 -3.35 19.40
N ILE A 8 27.58 -3.90 20.07
CA ILE A 8 26.57 -4.78 19.48
C ILE A 8 25.23 -4.06 19.58
N GLU A 9 24.56 -3.88 18.46
CA GLU A 9 23.23 -3.26 18.38
C GLU A 9 22.21 -4.28 17.87
N THR A 10 21.12 -4.47 18.61
CA THR A 10 19.98 -5.30 18.20
C THR A 10 18.85 -4.40 17.73
N GLN A 11 18.35 -4.63 16.52
CA GLN A 11 17.19 -3.93 15.99
C GLN A 11 16.06 -4.92 15.71
N GLU A 12 14.87 -4.62 16.24
CA GLU A 12 13.66 -5.33 15.90
C GLU A 12 13.22 -4.90 14.49
N GLU A 13 12.76 -5.84 13.65
CA GLU A 13 12.24 -5.57 12.31
C GLU A 13 10.88 -6.26 12.14
N SER A 14 9.96 -5.58 11.48
CA SER A 14 8.64 -6.09 11.10
C SER A 14 8.47 -6.07 9.58
N ILE A 15 7.64 -6.97 9.06
CA ILE A 15 7.23 -6.98 7.66
C ILE A 15 5.81 -6.41 7.57
N LEU A 16 5.66 -5.32 6.82
CA LEU A 16 4.37 -4.73 6.48
C LEU A 16 3.97 -5.18 5.08
N ARG A 17 2.88 -5.94 4.99
CA ARG A 17 2.29 -6.38 3.71
C ARG A 17 0.92 -5.73 3.53
N VAL A 18 0.68 -5.18 2.35
CA VAL A 18 -0.61 -4.60 1.96
C VAL A 18 -1.05 -5.27 0.67
N THR A 19 -2.30 -5.72 0.63
CA THR A 19 -2.91 -6.35 -0.53
C THR A 19 -4.27 -5.71 -0.76
N TRP A 20 -4.54 -5.37 -2.02
CA TRP A 20 -5.82 -4.87 -2.49
C TRP A 20 -6.45 -5.93 -3.36
N GLU A 21 -7.72 -6.21 -3.10
CA GLU A 21 -8.51 -7.20 -3.82
C GLU A 21 -9.71 -6.53 -4.48
N ASP A 22 -10.21 -7.12 -5.57
CA ASP A 22 -11.49 -6.74 -6.17
C ASP A 22 -12.66 -7.33 -5.35
N ASP A 23 -13.89 -7.01 -5.75
CA ASP A 23 -15.09 -7.50 -5.06
C ASP A 23 -15.26 -9.03 -5.14
N ASN A 24 -14.53 -9.70 -6.03
CA ASN A 24 -14.51 -11.16 -6.18
C ASN A 24 -13.36 -11.82 -5.37
N GLY A 25 -12.55 -11.03 -4.65
CA GLY A 25 -11.39 -11.51 -3.90
C GLY A 25 -10.14 -11.74 -4.75
N ASN A 26 -10.10 -11.27 -6.00
CA ASN A 26 -8.89 -11.37 -6.81
C ASN A 26 -7.92 -10.27 -6.42
N VAL A 27 -6.65 -10.63 -6.21
CA VAL A 27 -5.59 -9.67 -5.90
C VAL A 27 -5.35 -8.74 -7.08
N ILE A 28 -5.63 -7.45 -6.89
CA ILE A 28 -5.35 -6.37 -7.85
C ILE A 28 -3.89 -5.93 -7.71
N VAL A 29 -3.45 -5.69 -6.48
CA VAL A 29 -2.08 -5.26 -6.19
C VAL A 29 -1.66 -5.69 -4.79
N SER A 30 -0.40 -6.12 -4.66
CA SER A 30 0.21 -6.45 -3.38
C SER A 30 1.60 -5.86 -3.29
N GLY A 31 1.97 -5.42 -2.09
CA GLY A 31 3.26 -4.85 -1.78
C GLY A 31 3.73 -5.25 -0.40
N GLU A 32 5.04 -5.36 -0.25
CA GLU A 32 5.68 -5.64 1.03
C GLU A 32 6.81 -4.65 1.28
N LYS A 33 6.97 -4.21 2.52
CA LYS A 33 8.13 -3.46 2.97
C LYS A 33 8.61 -3.91 4.36
N LYS A 34 9.93 -3.89 4.55
CA LYS A 34 10.53 -4.03 5.87
C LYS A 34 10.42 -2.72 6.64
N VAL A 35 10.05 -2.79 7.91
CA VAL A 35 9.91 -1.67 8.82
C VAL A 35 10.79 -1.92 10.02
N LYS A 36 11.61 -0.92 10.36
CA LYS A 36 12.40 -0.94 11.60
C LYS A 36 11.46 -0.75 12.79
N GLY A 37 11.56 -1.61 13.77
CA GLY A 37 10.70 -1.69 14.94
C GLY A 37 9.63 -2.79 14.85
N GLY A 38 8.92 -2.97 15.96
CA GLY A 38 7.82 -3.93 16.07
C GLY A 38 6.54 -3.51 15.34
N GLN A 39 5.47 -4.27 15.55
CA GLN A 39 4.18 -4.12 14.88
C GLN A 39 3.58 -2.69 14.99
N GLY A 40 3.81 -2.00 16.11
CA GLY A 40 3.32 -0.63 16.31
C GLY A 40 3.91 0.37 15.30
N GLU A 41 5.19 0.25 14.96
CA GLU A 41 5.83 1.10 13.95
C GLU A 41 5.34 0.75 12.53
N ALA A 42 5.17 -0.54 12.25
CA ALA A 42 4.57 -0.98 10.98
C ALA A 42 3.15 -0.41 10.78
N LYS A 43 2.33 -0.41 11.83
CA LYS A 43 0.94 0.10 11.77
C LYS A 43 0.86 1.60 11.49
N LYS A 44 1.83 2.39 11.95
CA LYS A 44 1.92 3.83 11.64
C LYS A 44 2.17 4.09 10.15
N LEU A 45 2.84 3.16 9.47
CA LEU A 45 3.21 3.29 8.05
C LEU A 45 2.20 2.65 7.09
N GLU A 46 1.28 1.82 7.59
CA GLU A 46 0.30 1.06 6.82
C GLU A 46 -0.45 1.92 5.80
N LYS A 47 -1.11 2.99 6.26
CA LYS A 47 -1.92 3.88 5.40
C LYS A 47 -1.09 4.58 4.33
N ALA A 48 0.10 5.06 4.70
CA ALA A 48 0.99 5.73 3.76
C ALA A 48 1.48 4.76 2.67
N PHE A 49 1.86 3.54 3.07
CA PHE A 49 2.30 2.50 2.15
C PHE A 49 1.18 2.02 1.23
N ALA A 50 -0.03 1.84 1.75
CA ALA A 50 -1.19 1.47 0.94
C ALA A 50 -1.52 2.53 -0.13
N ASN A 51 -1.45 3.81 0.23
CA ASN A 51 -1.67 4.92 -0.70
C ASN A 51 -0.58 5.01 -1.77
N ASP A 52 0.69 4.83 -1.40
CA ASP A 52 1.82 4.82 -2.33
C ASP A 52 1.71 3.65 -3.31
N LEU A 53 1.40 2.45 -2.80
CA LEU A 53 1.15 1.26 -3.61
C LEU A 53 0.01 1.52 -4.61
N LYS A 54 -1.09 2.14 -4.17
CA LYS A 54 -2.21 2.48 -5.04
C LYS A 54 -1.82 3.49 -6.12
N LYS A 55 -1.05 4.53 -5.80
CA LYS A 55 -0.62 5.57 -6.77
C LYS A 55 0.34 5.01 -7.82
N ASN A 56 1.35 4.26 -7.40
CA ASN A 56 2.34 3.67 -8.31
C ASN A 56 1.72 2.63 -9.26
N PHE A 57 0.60 2.00 -8.86
CA PHE A 57 -0.13 1.05 -9.71
C PHE A 57 -1.31 1.66 -10.47
N ALA A 58 -1.86 2.81 -10.05
CA ALA A 58 -2.91 3.52 -10.78
C ALA A 58 -2.43 4.03 -12.16
N GLU A 59 -1.14 4.29 -12.33
CA GLU A 59 -0.57 4.58 -13.65
C GLU A 59 -0.54 3.34 -14.58
N ARG A 60 -0.65 2.12 -14.03
CA ARG A 60 -0.68 0.87 -14.82
C ARG A 60 -2.08 0.36 -15.14
N PHE A 61 -3.11 0.90 -14.50
CA PHE A 61 -4.51 0.59 -14.78
C PHE A 61 -5.25 1.89 -15.09
N PRO A 62 -5.42 2.27 -16.38
CA PRO A 62 -6.24 3.42 -16.72
C PRO A 62 -7.64 3.23 -16.15
N ALA A 63 -8.30 4.36 -15.82
CA ALA A 63 -9.70 4.35 -15.42
C ALA A 63 -10.51 3.48 -16.40
N PRO A 64 -11.51 2.73 -15.92
CA PRO A 64 -12.39 1.97 -16.81
C PRO A 64 -12.83 2.89 -17.94
N ILE A 65 -12.63 2.45 -19.18
CA ILE A 65 -13.16 3.18 -20.34
C ILE A 65 -14.67 3.14 -20.15
N VAL A 66 -15.26 4.24 -19.70
CA VAL A 66 -16.71 4.40 -19.67
C VAL A 66 -17.14 4.32 -21.14
N PRO A 67 -17.97 3.33 -21.53
CA PRO A 67 -18.50 3.29 -22.88
C PRO A 67 -19.20 4.62 -23.16
N PRO A 68 -18.96 5.24 -24.32
CA PRO A 68 -19.66 6.47 -24.68
C PRO A 68 -21.17 6.21 -24.62
N GLY A 69 -21.88 6.96 -23.76
CA GLY A 69 -23.33 6.81 -23.53
C GLY A 69 -23.78 6.31 -22.15
N LEU A 70 -22.86 6.09 -21.20
CA LEU A 70 -23.21 5.82 -19.78
C LEU A 70 -23.01 7.05 -18.86
N GLU A 71 -22.75 8.21 -19.46
CA GLU A 71 -22.43 9.48 -18.78
C GLU A 71 -23.68 10.13 -18.17
N ASP A 72 -24.87 9.76 -18.66
CA ASP A 72 -26.13 10.45 -18.35
C ASP A 72 -26.92 9.87 -17.16
N GLU A 73 -26.53 8.72 -16.57
CA GLU A 73 -27.31 8.12 -15.46
C GLU A 73 -26.84 8.52 -14.05
N LEU A 74 -25.78 9.32 -13.90
CA LEU A 74 -25.25 9.73 -12.59
C LEU A 74 -25.57 11.19 -12.18
N GLU A 75 -26.10 12.02 -13.08
CA GLU A 75 -26.56 13.38 -12.75
C GLU A 75 -28.01 13.61 -13.25
N GLY A 76 -29.00 12.95 -12.65
CA GLY A 76 -30.39 13.17 -13.07
C GLY A 76 -31.49 12.64 -12.16
N GLY A 77 -31.20 12.35 -10.89
CA GLY A 77 -32.22 12.00 -9.91
C GLY A 77 -32.65 13.22 -9.10
N GLY A 78 -33.70 13.93 -9.52
CA GLY A 78 -34.31 14.94 -8.66
C GLY A 78 -35.28 15.93 -9.31
N ALA A 79 -36.54 15.50 -9.38
CA ALA A 79 -37.80 16.27 -9.46
C ALA A 79 -38.09 17.16 -10.68
#